data_AF-A0A8H7LQQ6-F1
#
_entry.id   AF-A0A8H7LQQ6-F1
#
_cell.length_a   1.000
_cell.length_b   1.000
_cell.length_c   1.000
_cell.angle_alpha   90.00
_cell.angle_beta   90.00
_cell.angle_gamma   90.00
#
_symmetry.space_group_name_H-M   'P 1'
#
loop_
_entity.id
_entity.type
_entity.pdbx_description
1 polymer ?
#
loop_
_entity_poly.entity_id
_entity_poly.type
_entity_poly.pdbx_seq_one_letter_code
_entity_poly.pdbx_strand_id
1 'polypeptide(L)'
;MSIISSFLAPVFLSILAHSSYALASEDAAGILPHSIARHLALAYTPNKPVAIAAGALYMLAACAMLAWFSRHRGYYMLPFVFGAILYGLGLFLRIPYSDDLHNMSLYAAMDYLILISISFFLFGVYTLLGRLAVHLDAVELLVIKPDLLTNLLMGYQFAAFLLTAIGGGMKASSTLDIIKVGSKLIIAGILVQFVGLAVYLGLLINFVYRIWSRRKEQWNNRPNGFLGNWLGVTAMTGVCCQNLMIPLIYRVTAIGLGRNGALSRKEYYFYTSEVMTLWGGVLVIFLMVWPPRIFSRPCAKGQVTELYLINSGSK
;
A
#
# COMPACT_ATOMS: atom_id res chain seq x y z
N MET A 1 -10.72 6.93 14.68
CA MET A 1 -9.46 6.23 15.01
C MET A 1 -9.66 4.78 15.44
N SER A 2 -10.67 4.41 16.24
CA SER A 2 -11.04 3.00 16.50
C SER A 2 -11.48 2.24 15.23
N ILE A 3 -12.13 2.92 14.29
CA ILE A 3 -12.65 2.32 13.05
C ILE A 3 -11.53 1.63 12.23
N ILE A 4 -10.34 2.20 12.11
CA ILE A 4 -9.30 1.62 11.23
C ILE A 4 -8.73 0.31 11.82
N SER A 5 -8.40 0.28 13.10
CA SER A 5 -7.93 -0.96 13.75
C SER A 5 -9.03 -2.01 13.84
N SER A 6 -10.26 -1.57 14.13
CA SER A 6 -11.43 -2.45 14.24
C SER A 6 -11.88 -3.01 12.89
N PHE A 7 -11.55 -2.36 11.77
CA PHE A 7 -11.85 -2.86 10.42
C PHE A 7 -10.69 -3.64 9.80
N LEU A 8 -9.44 -3.22 9.97
CA LEU A 8 -8.30 -3.90 9.32
C LEU A 8 -8.04 -5.28 9.92
N ALA A 9 -8.21 -5.48 11.23
CA ALA A 9 -8.01 -6.77 11.87
C ALA A 9 -8.98 -7.87 11.36
N PRO A 10 -10.32 -7.66 11.34
CA PRO A 10 -11.23 -8.67 10.80
C PRO A 10 -11.11 -8.83 9.28
N VAL A 11 -10.77 -7.77 8.54
CA VAL A 11 -10.49 -7.87 7.11
C VAL A 11 -9.25 -8.73 6.87
N PHE A 12 -8.17 -8.51 7.62
CA PHE A 12 -6.95 -9.32 7.56
C PHE A 12 -7.21 -10.80 7.89
N LEU A 13 -7.98 -11.08 8.94
CA LEU A 13 -8.38 -12.45 9.30
C LEU A 13 -9.25 -13.08 8.21
N SER A 14 -10.19 -12.33 7.64
CA SER A 14 -11.02 -12.80 6.52
C SER A 14 -10.19 -13.12 5.29
N ILE A 15 -9.18 -12.31 4.97
CA ILE A 15 -8.25 -12.52 3.86
C ILE A 15 -7.43 -13.80 4.06
N LEU A 16 -6.86 -13.98 5.26
CA LEU A 16 -6.14 -15.20 5.62
C LEU A 16 -7.04 -16.43 5.51
N ALA A 17 -8.27 -16.35 6.03
CA ALA A 17 -9.25 -17.43 5.94
C ALA A 17 -9.60 -17.77 4.48
N HIS A 18 -9.82 -16.77 3.62
CA HIS A 18 -10.10 -17.00 2.19
C HIS A 18 -8.90 -17.60 1.45
N SER A 19 -7.68 -17.14 1.74
CA SER A 19 -6.47 -17.72 1.15
C SER A 19 -6.25 -19.17 1.58
N SER A 20 -6.53 -19.48 2.86
CA SER A 20 -6.44 -20.84 3.41
C SER A 20 -7.51 -21.76 2.82
N TYR A 21 -8.74 -21.26 2.67
CA TYR A 21 -9.85 -21.99 2.05
C TYR A 21 -9.59 -22.28 0.56
N ALA A 22 -9.05 -21.30 -0.17
CA ALA A 22 -8.65 -21.49 -1.57
C ALA A 22 -7.62 -22.62 -1.72
N LEU A 23 -6.61 -22.64 -0.85
CA LEU A 23 -5.61 -23.72 -0.78
C LEU A 23 -6.25 -25.07 -0.42
N ALA A 24 -7.14 -25.11 0.58
CA ALA A 24 -7.80 -26.34 1.01
C ALA A 24 -8.81 -26.91 -0.03
N SER A 25 -9.38 -26.06 -0.88
CA SER A 25 -10.32 -26.49 -1.93
C SER A 25 -9.65 -27.29 -3.06
N GLU A 26 -8.32 -27.18 -3.20
CA GLU A 26 -7.54 -27.87 -4.25
C GLU A 26 -7.22 -29.33 -3.85
N ASP A 27 -7.01 -29.63 -2.56
CA ASP A 27 -6.82 -31.00 -2.06
C ASP A 27 -8.04 -31.91 -2.35
N ALA A 28 -9.23 -31.33 -2.50
CA ALA A 28 -10.46 -32.03 -2.86
C ALA A 28 -10.69 -32.16 -4.38
N ALA A 29 -9.95 -31.42 -5.21
CA ALA A 29 -10.22 -31.22 -6.64
C ALA A 29 -9.10 -31.75 -7.56
N GLY A 30 -8.51 -32.91 -7.21
CA GLY A 30 -7.41 -33.57 -7.94
C GLY A 30 -7.69 -34.04 -9.38
N ILE A 31 -8.67 -33.49 -10.09
CA ILE A 31 -8.99 -33.85 -11.49
C ILE A 31 -9.34 -32.59 -12.29
N LEU A 32 -8.34 -31.82 -12.70
CA LEU A 32 -8.50 -30.73 -13.66
C LEU A 32 -8.08 -31.21 -15.07
N PRO A 33 -8.93 -31.08 -16.10
CA PRO A 33 -8.57 -31.50 -17.45
C PRO A 33 -7.46 -30.62 -18.04
N HIS A 34 -6.40 -31.26 -18.53
CA HIS A 34 -5.36 -30.89 -19.50
C HIS A 34 -5.63 -29.72 -20.51
N SER A 35 -6.87 -29.32 -20.79
CA SER A 35 -7.19 -28.11 -21.57
C SER A 35 -7.13 -26.82 -20.75
N ILE A 36 -7.45 -26.88 -19.45
CA ILE A 36 -7.37 -25.75 -18.50
C ILE A 36 -5.91 -25.55 -18.03
N ALA A 37 -5.17 -26.64 -17.84
CA ALA A 37 -3.72 -26.66 -17.56
C ALA A 37 -2.87 -26.00 -18.67
N ARG A 38 -3.38 -25.97 -19.91
CA ARG A 38 -2.72 -25.32 -21.05
C ARG A 38 -2.66 -23.78 -20.90
N HIS A 39 -3.39 -23.22 -19.94
CA HIS A 39 -3.29 -21.83 -19.50
C HIS A 39 -2.39 -21.70 -18.26
N LEU A 40 -1.13 -22.14 -18.36
CA LEU A 40 -0.12 -21.84 -17.33
C LEU A 40 -0.15 -20.36 -16.96
N ALA A 41 -0.28 -20.05 -15.67
CA ALA A 41 -0.52 -18.69 -15.19
C ALA A 41 0.74 -17.82 -15.19
N LEU A 42 1.93 -18.42 -15.05
CA LEU A 42 3.22 -17.80 -15.34
C LEU A 42 3.86 -18.49 -16.55
N ALA A 43 4.45 -17.71 -17.47
CA ALA A 43 5.16 -18.24 -18.64
C ALA A 43 6.66 -18.53 -18.38
N TYR A 44 7.08 -18.44 -17.12
CA TYR A 44 8.45 -18.68 -16.67
C TYR A 44 8.45 -19.49 -15.38
N THR A 45 9.53 -20.23 -15.14
CA THR A 45 9.80 -20.89 -13.87
C THR A 45 10.36 -19.86 -12.89
N PRO A 46 9.69 -19.61 -11.75
CA PRO A 46 10.16 -18.63 -10.77
C PRO A 46 11.51 -19.02 -10.16
N ASN A 47 12.40 -18.04 -10.01
CA ASN A 47 13.68 -18.26 -9.37
C ASN A 47 13.54 -18.29 -7.83
N LYS A 48 13.59 -19.51 -7.26
CA LYS A 48 13.45 -19.78 -5.82
C LYS A 48 14.32 -18.89 -4.90
N PRO A 49 15.66 -18.80 -5.09
CA PRO A 49 16.50 -17.98 -4.21
C PRO A 49 16.15 -16.49 -4.24
N VAL A 50 15.71 -15.95 -5.38
CA VAL A 50 15.32 -14.53 -5.48
C VAL A 50 14.01 -14.29 -4.72
N ALA A 51 13.06 -15.22 -4.80
CA ALA A 51 11.81 -15.15 -4.06
C ALA A 51 12.04 -15.22 -2.53
N ILE A 52 12.93 -16.12 -2.08
CA ILE A 52 13.31 -16.23 -0.67
C ILE A 52 13.98 -14.94 -0.19
N ALA A 53 14.97 -14.44 -0.93
CA ALA A 53 15.70 -13.22 -0.56
C ALA A 53 14.75 -12.02 -0.47
N ALA A 54 13.88 -11.82 -1.47
CA ALA A 54 12.91 -10.75 -1.47
C ALA A 54 11.86 -10.91 -0.35
N GLY A 55 11.32 -12.12 -0.15
CA GLY A 55 10.37 -12.39 0.93
C GLY A 55 10.95 -12.10 2.32
N ALA A 56 12.18 -12.54 2.56
CA ALA A 56 12.90 -12.24 3.80
C ALA A 56 13.12 -10.74 4.01
N LEU A 57 13.47 -10.01 2.95
CA LEU A 57 13.68 -8.56 2.98
C LEU A 57 12.40 -7.79 3.36
N TYR A 58 11.24 -8.24 2.87
CA TYR A 58 9.94 -7.68 3.24
C TYR A 58 9.54 -8.00 4.67
N MET A 59 9.79 -9.23 5.14
CA MET A 59 9.53 -9.61 6.53
C MET A 59 10.43 -8.85 7.50
N LEU A 60 11.72 -8.66 7.16
CA LEU A 60 12.64 -7.84 7.94
C LEU A 60 12.16 -6.39 8.03
N ALA A 61 11.70 -5.81 6.92
CA ALA A 61 11.12 -4.47 6.92
C ALA A 61 9.83 -4.40 7.77
N ALA A 62 8.96 -5.41 7.71
CA ALA A 62 7.77 -5.50 8.54
C ALA A 62 8.13 -5.57 10.04
N CYS A 63 9.10 -6.39 10.42
CA CYS A 63 9.61 -6.48 11.78
C CYS A 63 10.22 -5.16 12.27
N ALA A 64 11.00 -4.48 11.42
CA ALA A 64 11.57 -3.17 11.74
C ALA A 64 10.46 -2.12 11.97
N MET A 65 9.45 -2.08 11.11
CA MET A 65 8.29 -1.19 11.27
C MET A 65 7.48 -1.53 12.52
N LEU A 66 7.32 -2.81 12.86
CA LEU A 66 6.63 -3.24 14.07
C LEU A 66 7.40 -2.86 15.33
N ALA A 67 8.73 -2.99 15.33
CA ALA A 67 9.59 -2.53 16.42
C ALA A 67 9.47 -1.01 16.61
N TRP A 68 9.47 -0.24 15.52
CA TRP A 68 9.24 1.20 15.57
C TRP A 68 7.83 1.57 16.03
N PHE A 69 6.81 0.80 15.64
CA PHE A 69 5.44 0.95 16.14
C PHE A 69 5.38 0.76 17.66
N SER A 70 6.03 -0.28 18.19
CA SER A 70 6.06 -0.54 19.63
C SER A 70 6.68 0.61 20.44
N ARG A 71 7.66 1.31 19.86
CA ARG A 71 8.40 2.39 20.53
C ARG A 71 7.74 3.76 20.43
N HIS A 72 6.97 4.03 19.37
CA HIS A 72 6.41 5.36 19.08
C HIS A 72 4.87 5.42 19.01
N ARG A 73 4.16 4.32 19.30
CA ARG A 73 2.68 4.22 19.34
C ARG A 73 1.96 4.88 18.15
N GLY A 74 2.39 4.55 16.93
CA GLY A 74 1.82 5.08 15.68
C GLY A 74 0.79 4.16 15.02
N TYR A 75 -0.44 4.08 15.53
CA TYR A 75 -1.50 3.17 15.01
C TYR A 75 -1.83 3.37 13.53
N TYR A 76 -1.54 4.53 12.97
CA TYR A 76 -1.79 4.84 11.57
C TYR A 76 -0.76 4.21 10.61
N MET A 77 0.35 3.67 11.11
CA MET A 77 1.31 2.93 10.27
C MET A 77 1.01 1.43 10.19
N LEU A 78 0.00 0.94 10.92
CA LEU A 78 -0.43 -0.47 10.85
C LEU A 78 -0.74 -0.95 9.42
N PRO A 79 -1.39 -0.17 8.53
CA PRO A 79 -1.62 -0.60 7.16
C PRO A 79 -0.33 -0.93 6.41
N PHE A 80 0.76 -0.20 6.64
CA PHE A 80 2.07 -0.49 6.03
C PHE A 80 2.66 -1.80 6.54
N VAL A 81 2.52 -2.09 7.84
CA VAL A 81 2.98 -3.36 8.43
C VAL A 81 2.20 -4.53 7.83
N PHE A 82 0.87 -4.44 7.78
CA PHE A 82 0.04 -5.49 7.16
C PHE A 82 0.34 -5.65 5.67
N GLY A 83 0.52 -4.55 4.95
CA GLY A 83 0.94 -4.57 3.54
C GLY A 83 2.26 -5.31 3.35
N ALA A 84 3.28 -5.03 4.18
CA ALA A 84 4.58 -5.68 4.09
C ALA A 84 4.53 -7.18 4.39
N ILE A 85 3.76 -7.59 5.42
CA ILE A 85 3.58 -9.01 5.77
C ILE A 85 2.87 -9.76 4.64
N LEU A 86 1.76 -9.22 4.11
CA LEU A 86 1.01 -9.85 3.02
C LEU A 86 1.85 -9.98 1.75
N TYR A 87 2.68 -8.96 1.45
CA TYR A 87 3.61 -9.04 0.32
C TYR A 87 4.66 -10.13 0.51
N GLY A 88 5.26 -10.20 1.71
CA GLY A 88 6.23 -11.22 2.06
C GLY A 88 5.66 -12.63 1.95
N LEU A 89 4.44 -12.85 2.49
CA LEU A 89 3.71 -14.10 2.34
C LEU A 89 3.46 -14.45 0.87
N GLY A 90 2.99 -13.50 0.06
CA GLY A 90 2.82 -13.69 -1.38
C GLY A 90 4.13 -14.10 -2.08
N LEU A 91 5.27 -13.51 -1.70
CA LEU A 91 6.58 -13.90 -2.24
C LEU A 91 7.00 -15.31 -1.78
N PHE A 92 6.69 -15.72 -0.55
CA PHE A 92 6.97 -17.09 -0.10
C PHE A 92 6.11 -18.13 -0.80
N LEU A 93 4.83 -17.83 -1.08
CA LEU A 93 3.95 -18.73 -1.86
C LEU A 93 4.47 -18.97 -3.29
N ARG A 94 5.34 -18.10 -3.80
CA ARG A 94 5.99 -18.29 -5.10
C ARG A 94 6.97 -19.49 -5.12
N ILE A 95 7.46 -19.92 -3.96
CA ILE A 95 8.37 -21.06 -3.83
C ILE A 95 7.64 -22.37 -4.14
N PRO A 96 6.57 -22.77 -3.42
CA PRO A 96 5.83 -23.98 -3.77
C PRO A 96 5.19 -23.89 -5.17
N TYR A 97 4.83 -22.69 -5.64
CA TYR A 97 4.36 -22.53 -7.04
C TYR A 97 5.42 -22.90 -8.09
N SER A 98 6.70 -22.68 -7.78
CA SER A 98 7.79 -23.01 -8.70
C SER A 98 8.05 -24.51 -8.83
N ASP A 99 7.59 -25.30 -7.87
CA ASP A 99 7.62 -26.76 -7.92
C ASP A 99 6.46 -27.30 -8.79
N ASP A 100 5.26 -26.73 -8.63
CA ASP A 100 4.06 -27.14 -9.36
C ASP A 100 3.38 -25.98 -10.10
N LEU A 101 3.86 -25.68 -11.32
CA LEU A 101 3.33 -24.57 -12.14
C LEU A 101 1.86 -24.78 -12.60
N HIS A 102 1.30 -25.97 -12.38
CA HIS A 102 -0.07 -26.32 -12.75
C HIS A 102 -1.11 -25.98 -11.66
N ASN A 103 -0.67 -25.64 -10.45
CA ASN A 103 -1.56 -25.35 -9.32
C ASN A 103 -2.15 -23.94 -9.45
N MET A 104 -3.37 -23.86 -9.99
CA MET A 104 -4.06 -22.61 -10.26
C MET A 104 -4.55 -21.92 -8.98
N SER A 105 -4.90 -22.70 -7.95
CA SER A 105 -5.32 -22.12 -6.66
C SER A 105 -4.15 -21.39 -6.00
N LEU A 106 -2.95 -21.99 -6.08
CA LEU A 106 -1.75 -21.45 -5.47
C LEU A 106 -1.26 -20.19 -6.20
N TYR A 107 -1.38 -20.16 -7.53
CA TYR A 107 -1.21 -18.93 -8.31
C TYR A 107 -2.23 -17.85 -7.91
N ALA A 108 -3.52 -18.20 -7.78
CA ALA A 108 -4.56 -17.27 -7.41
C ALA A 108 -4.33 -16.68 -6.01
N ALA A 109 -3.96 -17.52 -5.03
CA ALA A 109 -3.63 -17.11 -3.67
C ALA A 109 -2.39 -16.20 -3.63
N MET A 110 -1.31 -16.56 -4.34
CA MET A 110 -0.09 -15.75 -4.46
C MET A 110 -0.42 -14.36 -5.03
N ASP A 111 -1.11 -14.32 -6.18
CA ASP A 111 -1.46 -13.08 -6.86
C ASP A 111 -2.36 -12.20 -5.97
N TYR A 112 -3.36 -12.81 -5.33
CA TYR A 112 -4.28 -12.16 -4.42
C TYR A 112 -3.58 -11.49 -3.24
N LEU A 113 -2.70 -12.20 -2.53
CA LEU A 113 -1.96 -11.65 -1.39
C LEU A 113 -1.14 -10.41 -1.79
N ILE A 114 -0.53 -10.46 -2.97
CA ILE A 114 0.27 -9.36 -3.49
C ILE A 114 -0.62 -8.15 -3.87
N LEU A 115 -1.75 -8.38 -4.54
CA LEU A 115 -2.68 -7.30 -4.90
C LEU A 115 -3.28 -6.61 -3.68
N ILE A 116 -3.61 -7.39 -2.65
CA ILE A 116 -4.11 -6.86 -1.39
C ILE A 116 -3.04 -6.03 -0.70
N SER A 117 -1.79 -6.48 -0.69
CA SER A 117 -0.68 -5.73 -0.10
C SER A 117 -0.59 -4.29 -0.66
N ILE A 118 -0.69 -4.13 -1.99
CA ILE A 118 -0.69 -2.81 -2.64
C ILE A 118 -1.84 -1.94 -2.12
N SER A 119 -3.02 -2.54 -1.93
CA SER A 119 -4.20 -1.85 -1.39
C SER A 119 -3.97 -1.35 0.04
N PHE A 120 -3.29 -2.14 0.88
CA PHE A 120 -2.94 -1.77 2.25
C PHE A 120 -1.91 -0.63 2.31
N PHE A 121 -0.94 -0.60 1.39
CA PHE A 121 -0.02 0.54 1.27
C PHE A 121 -0.76 1.84 0.92
N LEU A 122 -1.77 1.78 0.04
CA LEU A 122 -2.60 2.94 -0.30
C LEU A 122 -3.42 3.43 0.90
N PHE A 123 -4.02 2.54 1.68
CA PHE A 123 -4.68 2.92 2.93
C PHE A 123 -3.72 3.67 3.87
N GLY A 124 -2.48 3.19 4.01
CA GLY A 124 -1.46 3.85 4.80
C GLY A 124 -1.19 5.29 4.33
N VAL A 125 -0.94 5.47 3.03
CA VAL A 125 -0.65 6.78 2.43
C VAL A 125 -1.81 7.77 2.58
N TYR A 126 -3.06 7.32 2.38
CA TYR A 126 -4.22 8.20 2.47
C TYR A 126 -4.44 8.76 3.88
N THR A 127 -4.08 8.00 4.93
CA THR A 127 -4.16 8.50 6.30
C THR A 127 -3.14 9.58 6.63
N LEU A 128 -2.04 9.70 5.87
CA LEU A 128 -0.99 10.69 6.11
C LEU A 128 -1.44 12.11 5.77
N LEU A 129 -2.22 12.31 4.70
CA LEU A 129 -2.62 13.65 4.24
C LEU A 129 -3.55 14.35 5.23
N GLY A 130 -4.57 13.64 5.74
CA GLY A 130 -5.49 14.21 6.73
C GLY A 130 -4.76 14.68 8.00
N ARG A 131 -3.77 13.90 8.45
CA ARG A 131 -2.95 14.24 9.63
C ARG A 131 -1.97 15.36 9.36
N LEU A 132 -1.36 15.38 8.18
CA LEU A 132 -0.50 16.48 7.76
C LEU A 132 -1.27 17.80 7.78
N ALA A 133 -2.48 17.83 7.24
CA ALA A 133 -3.34 19.02 7.24
C ALA A 133 -3.70 19.52 8.65
N VAL A 134 -3.99 18.60 9.58
CA VAL A 134 -4.27 18.93 10.99
C VAL A 134 -3.01 19.43 11.71
N HIS A 135 -1.86 18.76 11.52
CA HIS A 135 -0.61 19.12 12.18
C HIS A 135 -0.09 20.50 11.77
N LEU A 136 -0.31 20.89 10.52
CA LEU A 136 0.06 22.20 10.00
C LEU A 136 -0.90 23.32 10.37
N ASP A 137 -1.99 23.04 11.09
CA ASP A 137 -3.04 24.01 11.39
C ASP A 137 -3.46 24.77 10.11
N ALA A 138 -3.52 23.99 9.01
CA ALA A 138 -3.71 24.46 7.63
C ALA A 138 -5.03 23.94 7.06
N VAL A 139 -5.97 23.65 7.97
CA VAL A 139 -7.32 23.19 7.65
C VAL A 139 -8.01 24.16 6.68
N GLU A 140 -7.77 25.47 6.85
CA GLU A 140 -8.33 26.53 6.00
C GLU A 140 -7.74 26.59 4.58
N LEU A 141 -6.52 26.08 4.39
CA LEU A 141 -5.91 26.03 3.05
C LEU A 141 -6.34 24.78 2.27
N LEU A 142 -6.95 23.81 2.94
CA LEU A 142 -7.53 22.62 2.29
C LEU A 142 -8.86 22.99 1.64
N VAL A 143 -9.07 22.56 0.39
CA VAL A 143 -10.33 22.78 -0.34
C VAL A 143 -11.52 22.13 0.36
N ILE A 144 -11.27 21.03 1.07
CA ILE A 144 -12.26 20.19 1.74
C ILE A 144 -11.75 19.90 3.16
N LYS A 145 -12.66 19.79 4.14
CA LYS A 145 -12.30 19.41 5.52
C LYS A 145 -11.42 18.13 5.52
N PRO A 146 -10.29 18.11 6.25
CA PRO A 146 -9.34 16.99 6.26
C PRO A 146 -9.99 15.63 6.55
N ASP A 147 -10.95 15.60 7.49
CA ASP A 147 -11.65 14.37 7.88
C ASP A 147 -12.55 13.84 6.76
N LEU A 148 -13.28 14.73 6.07
CA LEU A 148 -14.14 14.33 4.96
C LEU A 148 -13.33 13.84 3.78
N LEU A 149 -12.22 14.52 3.46
CA LEU A 149 -11.33 14.11 2.37
C LEU A 149 -10.74 12.73 2.64
N THR A 150 -10.22 12.50 3.85
CA THR A 150 -9.60 11.22 4.22
C THR A 150 -10.65 10.10 4.23
N ASN A 151 -11.85 10.37 4.75
CA ASN A 151 -12.92 9.37 4.78
C ASN A 151 -13.44 9.02 3.38
N LEU A 152 -13.57 9.99 2.48
CA LEU A 152 -13.98 9.77 1.08
C LEU A 152 -12.95 8.93 0.33
N LEU A 153 -11.67 9.31 0.41
CA LEU A 153 -10.59 8.57 -0.25
C LEU A 153 -10.45 7.14 0.31
N MET A 154 -10.64 6.99 1.62
CA MET A 154 -10.59 5.67 2.26
C MET A 154 -11.80 4.80 1.88
N GLY A 155 -13.01 5.38 1.78
CA GLY A 155 -14.19 4.67 1.29
C GLY A 155 -14.06 4.24 -0.18
N TYR A 156 -13.52 5.11 -1.01
CA TYR A 156 -13.21 4.81 -2.40
C TYR A 156 -12.16 3.68 -2.54
N GLN A 157 -11.09 3.75 -1.75
CA GLN A 157 -10.07 2.69 -1.70
C GLN A 157 -10.66 1.35 -1.23
N PHE A 158 -11.58 1.38 -0.27
CA PHE A 158 -12.27 0.19 0.20
C PHE A 158 -13.15 -0.45 -0.87
N ALA A 159 -13.88 0.36 -1.65
CA ALA A 159 -14.63 -0.15 -2.79
C ALA A 159 -13.71 -0.80 -3.85
N ALA A 160 -12.56 -0.18 -4.13
CA ALA A 160 -11.56 -0.72 -5.04
C ALA A 160 -10.96 -2.05 -4.55
N PHE A 161 -10.71 -2.14 -3.24
CA PHE A 161 -10.27 -3.34 -2.57
C PHE A 161 -11.33 -4.46 -2.67
N LEU A 162 -12.61 -4.16 -2.46
CA LEU A 162 -13.70 -5.13 -2.60
C LEU A 162 -13.81 -5.68 -4.04
N LEU A 163 -13.72 -4.83 -5.06
CA LEU A 163 -13.71 -5.27 -6.47
C LEU A 163 -12.56 -6.23 -6.75
N THR A 164 -11.37 -5.89 -6.26
CA THR A 164 -10.18 -6.74 -6.37
C THR A 164 -10.34 -8.03 -5.58
N ALA A 165 -10.96 -7.95 -4.41
CA ALA A 165 -11.16 -9.09 -3.53
C ALA A 165 -12.12 -10.12 -4.15
N ILE A 166 -13.24 -9.65 -4.68
CA ILE A 166 -14.24 -10.45 -5.40
C ILE A 166 -13.61 -11.05 -6.65
N GLY A 167 -12.91 -10.24 -7.45
CA GLY A 167 -12.26 -10.73 -8.66
C GLY A 167 -11.16 -11.76 -8.38
N GLY A 168 -10.42 -11.61 -7.28
CA GLY A 168 -9.44 -12.59 -6.80
C GLY A 168 -10.07 -13.90 -6.35
N GLY A 169 -11.18 -13.85 -5.60
CA GLY A 169 -11.94 -15.04 -5.21
C GLY A 169 -12.51 -15.80 -6.42
N MET A 170 -13.01 -15.08 -7.43
CA MET A 170 -13.52 -15.69 -8.67
C MET A 170 -12.44 -16.41 -9.48
N LYS A 171 -11.17 -16.02 -9.34
CA LYS A 171 -10.04 -16.72 -9.99
C LYS A 171 -9.74 -18.09 -9.38
N ALA A 172 -10.26 -18.41 -8.20
CA ALA A 172 -10.14 -19.74 -7.59
C ALA A 172 -11.21 -20.73 -8.11
N SER A 173 -12.15 -20.29 -8.95
CA SER A 173 -13.17 -21.17 -9.54
C SER A 173 -12.59 -22.05 -10.65
N SER A 174 -13.18 -23.23 -10.88
CA SER A 174 -12.84 -24.14 -11.97
C SER A 174 -13.45 -23.75 -13.33
N THR A 175 -14.38 -22.78 -13.37
CA THR A 175 -15.06 -22.35 -14.60
C THR A 175 -14.33 -21.21 -15.29
N LEU A 176 -13.92 -21.41 -16.55
CA LEU A 176 -13.16 -20.43 -17.33
C LEU A 176 -13.85 -19.07 -17.49
N ASP A 177 -15.18 -19.05 -17.64
CA ASP A 177 -15.91 -17.80 -17.79
C ASP A 177 -15.93 -16.99 -16.48
N ILE A 178 -16.02 -17.68 -15.33
CA ILE A 178 -15.93 -17.06 -14.00
C ILE A 178 -14.53 -16.47 -13.78
N ILE A 179 -13.48 -17.18 -14.20
CA ILE A 179 -12.08 -16.70 -14.11
C ILE A 179 -11.86 -15.45 -14.98
N LYS A 180 -12.42 -15.40 -16.20
CA LYS A 180 -12.33 -14.22 -17.09
C LYS A 180 -13.05 -13.00 -16.51
N VAL A 181 -14.24 -13.20 -15.94
CA VAL A 181 -14.98 -12.13 -15.26
C VAL A 181 -14.19 -11.65 -14.03
N GLY A 182 -13.62 -12.56 -13.25
CA GLY A 182 -12.76 -12.22 -12.11
C GLY A 182 -11.55 -11.37 -12.49
N SER A 183 -10.87 -11.72 -13.60
CA SER A 183 -9.74 -10.94 -14.11
C SER A 183 -10.14 -9.51 -14.51
N LYS A 184 -11.32 -9.33 -15.12
CA LYS A 184 -11.86 -8.00 -15.46
C LYS A 184 -12.20 -7.18 -14.21
N LEU A 185 -12.78 -7.81 -13.18
CA LEU A 185 -13.08 -7.16 -11.90
C LEU A 185 -11.81 -6.70 -11.18
N ILE A 186 -10.76 -7.51 -11.21
CA ILE A 186 -9.44 -7.11 -10.67
C ILE A 186 -8.90 -5.89 -11.41
N ILE A 187 -8.91 -5.89 -12.75
CA ILE A 187 -8.47 -4.73 -13.54
C ILE A 187 -9.28 -3.48 -13.17
N ALA A 188 -10.60 -3.61 -13.07
CA ALA A 188 -11.48 -2.51 -12.66
C ALA A 188 -11.11 -1.98 -11.26
N GLY A 189 -10.89 -2.88 -10.29
CA GLY A 189 -10.44 -2.52 -8.95
C GLY A 189 -9.12 -1.74 -8.97
N ILE A 190 -8.11 -2.23 -9.71
CA ILE A 190 -6.80 -1.58 -9.79
C ILE A 190 -6.90 -0.21 -10.49
N LEU A 191 -7.75 -0.06 -11.52
CA LEU A 191 -7.99 1.23 -12.18
C LEU A 191 -8.61 2.24 -11.22
N VAL A 192 -9.57 1.80 -10.40
CA VAL A 192 -10.13 2.62 -9.33
C VAL A 192 -9.01 3.04 -8.37
N GLN A 193 -8.18 2.10 -7.87
CA GLN A 193 -7.04 2.44 -7.00
C GLN A 193 -6.09 3.47 -7.62
N PHE A 194 -5.78 3.32 -8.91
CA PHE A 194 -4.92 4.24 -9.66
C PHE A 194 -5.49 5.66 -9.74
N VAL A 195 -6.76 5.78 -10.08
CA VAL A 195 -7.45 7.09 -10.14
C VAL A 195 -7.48 7.74 -8.76
N GLY A 196 -7.78 6.97 -7.70
CA GLY A 196 -7.74 7.46 -6.32
C GLY A 196 -6.38 8.01 -5.93
N LEU A 197 -5.30 7.29 -6.29
CA LEU A 197 -3.94 7.70 -5.99
C LEU A 197 -3.54 8.95 -6.78
N ALA A 198 -3.97 9.06 -8.03
CA ALA A 198 -3.73 10.25 -8.87
C ALA A 198 -4.44 11.49 -8.31
N VAL A 199 -5.70 11.35 -7.88
CA VAL A 199 -6.45 12.43 -7.21
C VAL A 199 -5.76 12.83 -5.91
N TYR A 200 -5.34 11.86 -5.09
CA TYR A 200 -4.60 12.12 -3.85
C TYR A 200 -3.30 12.91 -4.12
N LEU A 201 -2.52 12.50 -5.13
CA LEU A 201 -1.28 13.17 -5.49
C LEU A 201 -1.55 14.61 -5.96
N GLY A 202 -2.59 14.84 -6.77
CA GLY A 202 -3.00 16.17 -7.18
C GLY A 202 -3.39 17.08 -6.00
N LEU A 203 -4.09 16.53 -5.01
CA LEU A 203 -4.44 17.24 -3.78
C LEU A 203 -3.21 17.56 -2.92
N LEU A 204 -2.26 16.63 -2.80
CA LEU A 204 -1.00 16.83 -2.11
C LEU A 204 -0.19 17.96 -2.75
N ILE A 205 -0.07 17.97 -4.08
CA ILE A 205 0.64 19.02 -4.83
C ILE A 205 -0.04 20.37 -4.64
N ASN A 206 -1.38 20.42 -4.74
CA ASN A 206 -2.15 21.65 -4.52
C ASN A 206 -1.94 22.20 -3.11
N PHE A 207 -1.94 21.33 -2.09
CA PHE A 207 -1.66 21.70 -0.70
C PHE A 207 -0.27 22.31 -0.52
N VAL A 208 0.76 21.67 -1.08
CA VAL A 208 2.14 22.17 -1.04
C VAL A 208 2.24 23.52 -1.73
N TYR A 209 1.64 23.67 -2.91
CA TYR A 209 1.63 24.92 -3.67
C TYR A 209 0.94 26.05 -2.90
N ARG A 210 -0.20 25.77 -2.25
CA ARG A 210 -0.92 26.74 -1.42
C ARG A 210 -0.11 27.19 -0.21
N ILE A 211 0.58 26.28 0.47
CA ILE A 211 1.45 26.65 1.60
C ILE A 211 2.62 27.50 1.12
N TRP A 212 3.27 27.12 0.02
CA TRP A 212 4.37 27.89 -0.56
C TRP A 212 3.94 29.32 -0.95
N SER A 213 2.73 29.47 -1.50
CA SER A 213 2.20 30.76 -1.93
C SER A 213 1.74 31.65 -0.76
N ARG A 214 1.02 31.09 0.23
CA ARG A 214 0.34 31.88 1.28
C ARG A 214 1.08 31.95 2.62
N ARG A 215 1.97 31.01 2.94
CA ARG A 215 2.66 30.95 4.24
C ARG A 215 4.18 30.74 4.08
N LYS A 216 4.84 31.72 3.43
CA LYS A 216 6.29 31.72 3.21
C LYS A 216 7.13 31.68 4.49
N GLU A 217 6.65 32.26 5.60
CA GLU A 217 7.36 32.19 6.88
C GLU A 217 7.44 30.77 7.45
N GLN A 218 6.36 29.99 7.37
CA GLN A 218 6.34 28.58 7.79
C GLN A 218 7.13 27.66 6.84
N TRP A 219 7.33 28.09 5.59
CA TRP A 219 8.17 27.40 4.62
C TRP A 219 9.68 27.57 4.88
N ASN A 220 10.06 28.78 5.31
CA ASN A 220 11.46 29.14 5.57
C ASN A 220 11.93 28.72 6.97
N ASN A 221 11.04 28.59 7.94
CA ASN A 221 11.42 28.21 9.30
C ASN A 221 11.72 26.70 9.38
N ARG A 222 13.01 26.31 9.40
CA ARG A 222 13.48 24.92 9.33
C ARG A 222 14.39 24.53 10.51
N PRO A 223 13.89 24.53 11.76
CA PRO A 223 14.74 24.35 12.94
C PRO A 223 15.40 22.95 13.05
N ASN A 224 14.83 21.90 12.43
CA ASN A 224 15.31 20.51 12.57
C ASN A 224 15.79 19.84 11.26
N GLY A 225 16.12 20.62 10.22
CA GLY A 225 16.56 20.10 8.91
C GLY A 225 15.43 19.55 8.03
N PHE A 226 15.74 19.19 6.78
CA PHE A 226 14.73 18.83 5.75
C PHE A 226 13.91 17.58 6.10
N LEU A 227 14.56 16.52 6.58
CA LEU A 227 13.95 15.22 6.92
C LEU A 227 13.17 15.25 8.25
N GLY A 228 13.45 16.21 9.13
CA GLY A 228 12.77 16.37 10.42
C GLY A 228 11.56 17.29 10.38
N ASN A 229 11.28 17.91 9.23
CA ASN A 229 10.19 18.87 9.06
C ASN A 229 9.01 18.25 8.30
N TRP A 230 7.84 18.85 8.47
CA TRP A 230 6.60 18.50 7.76
C TRP A 230 6.80 18.45 6.23
N LEU A 231 7.67 19.29 5.68
CA LEU A 231 7.99 19.30 4.25
C LEU A 231 8.71 18.03 3.80
N GLY A 232 9.60 17.47 4.62
CA GLY A 232 10.25 16.19 4.35
C GLY A 232 9.24 15.05 4.30
N VAL A 233 8.32 15.00 5.27
CA VAL A 233 7.21 14.01 5.27
C VAL A 233 6.35 14.15 4.02
N THR A 234 6.05 15.39 3.61
CA THR A 234 5.21 15.68 2.44
C THR A 234 5.91 15.27 1.14
N ALA A 235 7.18 15.63 0.98
CA ALA A 235 7.99 15.25 -0.17
C ALA A 235 8.15 13.74 -0.28
N MET A 236 8.45 13.06 0.84
CA MET A 236 8.56 11.61 0.89
C MET A 236 7.24 10.90 0.61
N THR A 237 6.12 11.46 1.08
CA THR A 237 4.78 10.95 0.72
C THR A 237 4.51 11.10 -0.77
N GLY A 238 4.93 12.22 -1.38
CA GLY A 238 4.84 12.42 -2.83
C GLY A 238 5.66 11.40 -3.63
N VAL A 239 6.92 11.16 -3.22
CA VAL A 239 7.78 10.13 -3.81
C VAL A 239 7.17 8.74 -3.63
N CYS A 240 6.61 8.44 -2.45
CA CYS A 240 5.90 7.19 -2.20
C CYS A 240 4.70 7.00 -3.16
N CYS A 241 3.91 8.06 -3.40
CA CYS A 241 2.79 7.99 -4.34
C CYS A 241 3.25 7.66 -5.77
N GLN A 242 4.35 8.26 -6.22
CA GLN A 242 4.92 7.95 -7.54
C GLN A 242 5.37 6.49 -7.63
N ASN A 243 6.01 5.99 -6.58
CA ASN A 243 6.41 4.60 -6.47
C ASN A 243 5.20 3.64 -6.45
N LEU A 244 4.09 4.02 -5.81
CA LEU A 244 2.87 3.20 -5.80
C LEU A 244 2.14 3.16 -7.15
N MET A 245 2.33 4.14 -8.04
CA MET A 245 1.72 4.11 -9.38
C MET A 245 2.32 3.04 -10.28
N ILE A 246 3.62 2.76 -10.16
CA ILE A 246 4.32 1.81 -11.03
C ILE A 246 3.75 0.38 -10.90
N PRO A 247 3.59 -0.20 -9.69
CA PRO A 247 2.89 -1.46 -9.46
C PRO A 247 1.48 -1.50 -10.07
N LEU A 248 0.70 -0.43 -9.90
CA LEU A 248 -0.69 -0.40 -10.40
C LEU A 248 -0.73 -0.49 -11.93
N ILE A 249 0.13 0.28 -12.62
CA ILE A 249 0.23 0.23 -14.09
C ILE A 249 0.75 -1.14 -14.55
N TYR A 250 1.78 -1.66 -13.89
CA TYR A 250 2.32 -2.99 -14.18
C TYR A 250 1.24 -4.07 -14.05
N ARG A 251 0.39 -4.02 -13.01
CA ARG A 251 -0.67 -5.01 -12.81
C ARG A 251 -1.80 -4.89 -13.82
N VAL A 252 -2.26 -3.68 -14.14
CA VAL A 252 -3.27 -3.49 -15.19
C VAL A 252 -2.78 -4.04 -16.53
N THR A 253 -1.52 -3.74 -16.89
CA THR A 253 -0.94 -4.22 -18.15
C THR A 253 -0.67 -5.72 -18.12
N ALA A 254 -0.12 -6.27 -17.04
CA ALA A 254 0.15 -7.70 -16.91
C ALA A 254 -1.12 -8.55 -17.01
N ILE A 255 -2.21 -8.14 -16.35
CA ILE A 255 -3.50 -8.85 -16.41
C ILE A 255 -4.19 -8.62 -17.75
N GLY A 256 -4.09 -7.40 -18.30
CA GLY A 256 -4.72 -7.02 -19.58
C GLY A 256 -4.09 -7.68 -20.81
N LEU A 257 -2.76 -7.81 -20.86
CA LEU A 257 -2.04 -8.48 -21.96
C LEU A 257 -2.12 -10.01 -21.88
N GLY A 258 -2.42 -10.55 -20.70
CA GLY A 258 -2.42 -11.99 -20.45
C GLY A 258 -1.07 -12.66 -20.70
N ARG A 259 -1.08 -14.00 -20.79
CA ARG A 259 0.12 -14.86 -20.85
C ARG A 259 1.10 -14.52 -21.99
N ASN A 260 0.61 -14.04 -23.13
CA ASN A 260 1.45 -13.78 -24.31
C ASN A 260 2.10 -12.38 -24.29
N GLY A 261 1.87 -11.57 -23.25
CA GLY A 261 2.51 -10.27 -23.09
C GLY A 261 4.00 -10.38 -22.76
N ALA A 262 4.82 -9.46 -23.30
CA ALA A 262 6.27 -9.41 -23.02
C ALA A 262 6.60 -9.26 -21.52
N LEU A 263 5.67 -8.68 -20.75
CA LEU A 263 5.78 -8.48 -19.30
C LEU A 263 5.66 -9.78 -18.50
N SER A 264 4.84 -10.73 -18.95
CA SER A 264 4.64 -12.02 -18.28
C SER A 264 5.68 -13.07 -18.67
N ARG A 265 6.54 -12.77 -19.66
CA ARG A 265 7.62 -13.67 -20.13
C ARG A 265 8.92 -13.55 -19.34
N LYS A 266 9.18 -12.42 -18.69
CA LYS A 266 10.44 -12.20 -17.96
C LYS A 266 10.17 -11.82 -16.51
N GLU A 267 10.65 -12.66 -15.59
CA GLU A 267 10.56 -12.47 -14.15
C GLU A 267 11.18 -11.15 -13.66
N TYR A 268 12.20 -10.64 -14.35
CA TYR A 268 12.88 -9.39 -13.99
C TYR A 268 11.94 -8.18 -13.96
N TYR A 269 10.94 -8.11 -14.85
CA TYR A 269 10.00 -6.97 -14.85
C TYR A 269 9.20 -6.93 -13.55
N PHE A 270 8.69 -8.08 -13.08
CA PHE A 270 7.97 -8.16 -11.81
C PHE A 270 8.81 -7.67 -10.63
N TYR A 271 10.05 -8.15 -10.51
CA TYR A 271 10.92 -7.75 -9.40
C TYR A 271 11.31 -6.28 -9.44
N THR A 272 11.59 -5.72 -10.63
CA THR A 272 12.00 -4.32 -10.73
C THR A 272 10.84 -3.34 -10.63
N SER A 273 9.70 -3.62 -11.27
CA SER A 273 8.57 -2.70 -11.28
C SER A 273 7.78 -2.73 -9.98
N GLU A 274 7.71 -3.89 -9.33
CA GLU A 274 6.84 -4.08 -8.17
C GLU A 274 7.60 -4.28 -6.87
N VAL A 275 8.46 -5.29 -6.81
CA VAL A 275 9.17 -5.66 -5.57
C VAL A 275 10.14 -4.55 -5.14
N MET A 276 10.96 -4.04 -6.06
CA MET A 276 11.93 -2.99 -5.74
C MET A 276 11.25 -1.66 -5.43
N THR A 277 10.20 -1.31 -6.18
CA THR A 277 9.49 -0.05 -6.02
C THR A 277 8.73 0.02 -4.69
N LEU A 278 8.09 -1.08 -4.28
CA LEU A 278 7.38 -1.15 -3.00
C LEU A 278 8.36 -1.26 -1.83
N TRP A 279 9.41 -2.06 -1.95
CA TRP A 279 10.38 -2.19 -0.86
C TRP A 279 11.22 -0.90 -0.69
N GLY A 280 11.91 -0.47 -1.74
CA GLY A 280 12.80 0.69 -1.69
C GLY A 280 12.06 2.03 -1.69
N GLY A 281 10.98 2.15 -2.46
CA GLY A 281 10.24 3.40 -2.63
C GLY A 281 9.17 3.67 -1.57
N VAL A 282 8.74 2.65 -0.82
CA VAL A 282 7.71 2.82 0.22
C VAL A 282 8.26 2.43 1.59
N LEU A 283 8.73 1.19 1.75
CA LEU A 283 9.14 0.70 3.07
C LEU A 283 10.40 1.39 3.59
N VAL A 284 11.44 1.52 2.76
CA VAL A 284 12.69 2.20 3.16
C VAL A 284 12.44 3.67 3.46
N ILE A 285 11.61 4.35 2.66
CA ILE A 285 11.29 5.77 2.88
C ILE A 285 10.60 5.98 4.23
N PHE A 286 9.61 5.15 4.57
CA PHE A 286 8.92 5.26 5.87
C PHE A 286 9.73 4.74 7.05
N LEU A 287 10.71 3.86 6.82
CA LEU A 287 11.72 3.49 7.80
C LEU A 287 12.80 4.57 7.99
N MET A 288 13.01 5.48 7.05
CA MET A 288 13.93 6.61 7.25
C MET A 288 13.21 7.81 7.89
N VAL A 289 12.02 8.13 7.39
CA VAL A 289 11.22 9.25 7.85
C VAL A 289 10.01 8.71 8.60
N TRP A 290 10.16 8.46 9.90
CA TRP A 290 9.04 7.99 10.75
C TRP A 290 8.07 9.15 11.01
N PRO A 291 6.89 9.18 10.36
CA PRO A 291 5.97 10.29 10.55
C PRO A 291 5.51 10.46 12.02
N PRO A 292 5.36 9.40 12.85
CA PRO A 292 4.97 9.56 14.26
C PRO A 292 5.93 10.39 15.07
N ARG A 293 7.22 10.31 14.77
CA ARG A 293 8.23 11.08 15.50
C ARG A 293 8.10 12.58 15.24
N ILE A 294 7.59 12.96 14.07
CA ILE A 294 7.47 14.35 13.64
C ILE A 294 6.13 14.93 14.10
N PHE A 295 5.04 14.16 13.98
CA PHE A 295 3.71 14.61 14.41
C PHE A 295 3.51 14.61 15.93
N SER A 296 4.25 13.79 16.70
CA SER A 296 4.21 13.82 18.18
C SER A 296 5.00 14.98 18.80
N ARG A 297 5.74 15.77 18.01
CA ARG A 297 6.38 17.00 18.50
C ARG A 297 5.35 18.12 18.40
N PRO A 298 4.99 18.79 19.50
CA PRO A 298 4.18 20.00 19.44
C PRO A 298 4.84 20.96 18.46
N CYS A 299 4.07 21.44 17.48
CA CYS A 299 4.50 22.58 16.67
C CYS A 299 4.86 23.71 17.66
N ALA A 300 5.98 24.39 17.45
CA ALA A 300 6.59 25.36 18.35
C ALA A 300 5.76 26.64 18.60
N LYS A 301 4.42 26.56 18.58
CA LYS A 301 3.52 27.56 19.15
C LYS A 301 3.53 27.55 20.69
N GLY A 302 3.84 26.41 21.32
CA GLY A 302 3.86 26.29 22.78
C GLY A 302 4.94 27.15 23.47
N GLN A 303 6.09 27.38 22.83
CA GLN A 303 7.16 28.21 23.41
C GLN A 303 6.90 29.72 23.25
N VAL A 304 6.20 30.15 22.20
CA VAL A 304 5.89 31.58 21.99
C VAL A 304 4.83 32.03 23.00
N THR A 305 3.85 31.19 23.34
CA THR A 305 2.86 31.51 24.37
C THR A 305 3.46 31.53 25.78
N GLU A 306 4.40 30.62 26.11
CA GLU A 306 5.12 30.70 27.39
C GLU A 306 6.02 31.93 27.48
N LEU A 307 6.76 32.31 26.43
CA LEU A 307 7.57 33.53 26.42
C LEU A 307 6.71 34.80 26.55
N TYR A 308 5.51 34.82 25.96
CA TYR A 308 4.57 35.94 26.14
C TYR A 308 3.95 35.99 27.55
N LEU A 309 3.65 34.83 28.16
CA LEU A 309 3.11 34.76 29.53
C LEU A 309 4.18 35.10 30.58
N ILE A 310 5.43 34.69 30.37
CA ILE A 310 6.55 35.05 31.23
C ILE A 310 6.85 36.56 31.14
N ASN A 311 6.76 37.15 29.94
CA ASN A 311 7.01 38.59 29.75
C ASN A 311 5.81 39.46 30.21
N SER A 312 4.58 38.92 30.18
CA SER A 312 3.38 39.62 30.68
C SER A 312 3.14 39.46 32.18
N GLY A 313 3.78 38.49 32.84
CA GLY A 313 3.73 38.30 34.30
C GLY A 313 4.78 39.10 35.08
N SER A 314 5.58 39.93 34.41
CA SER A 314 6.65 40.74 35.01
C SER A 314 6.33 42.26 34.99
N LYS A 315 5.05 42.63 35.09
CA LYS A 315 4.62 44.02 35.33
C LYS A 315 3.73 44.10 36.55
#